data_AF-A0A7G8EHZ7-F1
#
_entry.id   AF-A0A7G8EHZ7-F1
#
_cell.length_a   1.000
_cell.length_b   1.000
_cell.length_c   1.000
_cell.angle_alpha   90.00
_cell.angle_beta   90.00
_cell.angle_gamma   90.00
#
_symmetry.space_group_name_H-M   'P 1'
#
loop_
_entity.id
_entity.type
_entity.pdbx_description
1 polymer ?
#
loop_
_entity_poly.entity_id
_entity_poly.type
_entity_poly.pdbx_seq_one_letter_code
_entity_poly.pdbx_strand_id
1 'polypeptide(L)' 'MPEQEGSTTPPPSFVKQAMRNMVRKGSKSLFHFGLTAAGFIGFILVVAWLGRPTLPQ' A
#
# COMPACT_ATOMS: atom_id res chain seq x y z
N MET A 1 -17.35 -5.37 -48.88
CA MET A 1 -15.90 -5.41 -48.58
C MET A 1 -15.28 -4.29 -49.41
N PRO A 2 -14.94 -3.17 -48.77
CA PRO A 2 -13.55 -2.89 -48.34
C PRO A 2 -13.57 -2.26 -46.93
N GLU A 3 -12.51 -1.95 -46.18
CA GLU A 3 -11.06 -2.12 -46.20
C GLU A 3 -10.68 -2.16 -44.71
N GLN A 4 -9.66 -2.91 -44.30
CA GLN A 4 -9.22 -2.98 -42.91
C GLN A 4 -8.69 -1.61 -42.45
N GLU A 5 -9.42 -0.93 -41.55
CA GLU A 5 -8.86 0.18 -40.78
C GLU A 5 -7.78 -0.36 -39.84
N GLY A 6 -6.55 0.05 -40.13
CA GLY A 6 -5.36 -0.31 -39.39
C GLY A 6 -5.54 -0.05 -37.90
N SER A 7 -5.16 -1.04 -37.11
CA SER A 7 -4.92 -0.95 -35.69
C SER A 7 -3.95 0.20 -35.36
N THR A 8 -4.47 1.41 -35.18
CA THR A 8 -3.76 2.51 -34.50
C THR A 8 -3.53 2.07 -33.07
N THR A 9 -2.38 1.48 -32.82
CA THR A 9 -1.89 1.22 -31.46
C THR A 9 -1.91 2.58 -30.74
N PRO A 10 -2.71 2.75 -29.68
CA PRO A 10 -2.71 4.01 -28.94
C PRO A 10 -1.27 4.30 -28.48
N PRO A 11 -0.80 5.55 -28.54
CA PRO A 11 0.57 5.90 -28.17
C PRO A 11 0.90 5.25 -26.83
N PRO A 12 2.10 4.66 -26.66
CA PRO A 12 2.45 3.90 -25.46
C PRO A 12 2.14 4.76 -24.25
N SER A 13 1.08 4.39 -23.54
CA SER A 13 0.51 5.25 -22.52
C SER A 13 1.45 5.25 -21.32
N PHE A 14 2.32 6.25 -21.27
CA PHE A 14 3.19 6.54 -20.14
C PHE A 14 2.36 6.63 -18.85
N VAL A 15 1.11 7.07 -18.95
CA VAL A 15 0.11 7.05 -17.86
C VAL A 15 -0.15 5.62 -17.39
N LYS A 16 -0.45 4.66 -18.29
CA LYS A 16 -0.73 3.27 -17.93
C LYS A 16 0.48 2.57 -17.32
N GLN A 17 1.68 2.90 -17.80
CA GLN A 17 2.93 2.36 -17.29
C GLN A 17 3.31 2.96 -15.92
N ALA A 18 3.09 4.28 -15.75
CA ALA A 18 3.24 4.98 -14.47
C ALA A 18 2.21 4.48 -13.43
N MET A 19 0.94 4.27 -13.82
CA MET A 19 -0.10 3.70 -12.96
C MET A 19 0.23 2.29 -12.52
N ARG A 20 0.63 1.41 -13.46
CA ARG A 20 1.01 0.03 -13.13
C ARG A 20 2.24 -0.03 -12.21
N ASN A 21 3.17 0.89 -12.38
CA ASN A 21 4.34 1.01 -11.51
C ASN A 21 3.96 1.61 -10.14
N MET A 22 3.11 2.64 -10.07
CA MET A 22 2.59 3.18 -8.79
C MET A 22 1.81 2.14 -8.00
N VAL A 23 1.08 1.25 -8.68
CA VAL A 23 0.38 0.13 -8.07
C VAL A 23 1.35 -0.94 -7.56
N ARG A 24 2.29 -1.39 -8.40
CA ARG A 24 3.22 -2.47 -8.02
C ARG A 24 4.32 -2.00 -7.04
N LYS A 25 4.62 -0.70 -7.03
CA LYS A 25 5.65 -0.05 -6.21
C LYS A 25 5.06 0.74 -5.03
N GLY A 26 3.78 0.52 -4.71
CA GLY A 26 3.12 1.04 -3.50
C GLY A 26 3.66 0.43 -2.20
N SER A 27 4.52 -0.59 -2.29
CA SER A 27 5.16 -1.25 -1.14
C SER A 27 5.96 -0.30 -0.26
N LYS A 28 6.56 0.76 -0.81
CA LYS A 28 7.28 1.77 -0.01
C LYS A 28 6.32 2.56 0.90
N SER A 29 5.18 3.02 0.37
CA SER A 29 4.15 3.71 1.15
C SER A 29 3.54 2.79 2.21
N LEU A 30 3.23 1.55 1.81
CA LEU A 30 2.68 0.54 2.72
C LEU A 30 3.67 0.14 3.81
N PHE A 31 4.97 0.14 3.51
CA PHE A 31 6.02 -0.13 4.49
C PHE A 31 6.10 0.99 5.54
N HIS A 32 6.09 2.26 5.12
CA HIS A 32 6.10 3.39 6.06
C HIS A 32 4.82 3.43 6.91
N PHE A 33 3.66 3.20 6.29
CA PHE A 33 2.38 3.12 6.99
C PHE A 33 2.35 1.93 7.97
N GLY A 34 2.80 0.76 7.53
CA GLY A 34 2.86 -0.46 8.34
C GLY A 34 3.86 -0.35 9.49
N LEU A 35 5.03 0.26 9.27
CA LEU A 35 6.01 0.52 10.33
C LEU A 35 5.42 1.41 11.43
N THR A 36 4.69 2.46 11.03
CA THR A 36 4.03 3.36 11.97
C THR A 36 2.90 2.65 12.72
N ALA A 37 2.05 1.90 12.00
CA ALA A 37 0.97 1.14 12.60
C ALA A 37 1.50 0.07 13.58
N ALA A 38 2.54 -0.67 13.21
CA ALA A 38 3.18 -1.68 14.06
C ALA A 38 3.82 -1.04 15.30
N GLY A 39 4.53 0.08 15.14
CA GLY A 39 5.10 0.83 16.26
C GLY A 39 4.02 1.37 17.21
N PHE A 40 2.93 1.90 16.66
CA PHE A 40 1.80 2.39 17.45
C PHE A 40 1.07 1.27 18.21
N ILE A 41 0.82 0.13 17.56
CA ILE A 41 0.24 -1.05 18.20
C ILE A 41 1.18 -1.55 19.31
N GLY A 42 2.48 -1.68 19.03
CA GLY A 42 3.47 -2.08 20.03
C GLY A 42 3.51 -1.14 21.22
N PHE A 43 3.45 0.18 20.98
CA PHE A 43 3.38 1.19 22.03
C PHE A 43 2.13 1.02 22.90
N ILE A 44 0.94 0.89 22.29
CA ILE A 44 -0.30 0.66 23.02
C ILE A 44 -0.22 -0.63 23.83
N LEU A 45 0.33 -1.71 23.28
CA LEU A 45 0.48 -2.98 23.99
C LEU A 45 1.43 -2.86 25.19
N VAL A 46 2.54 -2.13 25.06
CA VAL A 46 3.47 -1.87 26.17
C VAL A 46 2.79 -1.05 27.26
N VAL A 47 2.10 0.04 26.89
CA VAL A 47 1.35 0.87 27.85
C VAL A 47 0.24 0.06 28.52
N ALA A 48 -0.52 -0.71 27.74
CA ALA A 48 -1.58 -1.57 28.24
C ALA A 48 -1.06 -2.75 29.07
N TRP A 49 0.22 -3.14 28.93
CA TRP A 49 0.86 -4.15 29.78
C TRP A 49 1.41 -3.53 31.07
N LEU A 50 2.04 -2.36 30.99
CA LEU A 50 2.54 -1.63 32.15
C LEU A 50 1.41 -1.13 33.07
N GLY A 51 0.30 -0.74 32.47
CA GLY A 51 -0.92 -0.32 33.15
C GLY A 51 -1.82 -1.47 33.59
N ARG A 52 -1.36 -2.73 33.58
CA ARG A 52 -2.06 -3.82 34.27
C ARG A 52 -1.61 -3.80 35.74
N PRO A 53 -2.31 -3.12 36.66
CA PRO A 53 -2.17 -3.46 38.06
C PRO A 53 -2.55 -4.93 38.14
N THR A 54 -1.68 -5.77 38.68
CA THR A 54 -1.97 -7.15 39.02
C THR A 54 -3.30 -7.16 39.76
N LEU A 55 -4.38 -7.54 39.08
CA LEU A 55 -5.71 -7.63 39.67
C LEU A 55 -5.57 -8.64 40.82
N PRO A 56 -5.65 -8.23 42.10
CA PRO A 56 -5.79 -9.21 43.16
C PRO A 56 -7.13 -9.91 42.92
N GLN A 57 -7.08 -11.23 42.80
CA GLN A 57 -8.25 -12.12 42.75
C GLN A 57 -8.98 -12.07 44.10
#